data_AF-A0A1Q3H855-F1
#
_entry.id   AF-A0A1Q3H855-F1
#
_cell.length_a   1.000
_cell.length_b   1.000
_cell.length_c   1.000
_cell.angle_alpha   90.00
_cell.angle_beta   90.00
_cell.angle_gamma   90.00
#
_symmetry.space_group_name_H-M   'P 1'
#
loop_
_entity.id
_entity.type
_entity.pdbx_description
1 polymer ?
#
loop_
_entity_poly.entity_id
_entity_poly.type
_entity_poly.pdbx_seq_one_letter_code
_entity_poly.pdbx_strand_id
1 'polypeptide(L)'
;MGAQWLLCCVGLLGVMACGPVEPAELRCAPEQGWECPRGMQCVDGVCAEEPEEEEKCTVGAKRSCEEGCAGVQTCGADGTWGECETCGQGQRCVGGQCICDARSCADGCCQGNTCLPGTANASCGKGGAACESCSGLCDAARRTCVSCVGDAQCGGPTPRCDTATGTCVCAKTEQAESRCTDGQDNDCDGLVDCADPDCGAKTCGAHGKVCSGASCACPGGATELTCGDGKDDDCDGLVDCVDPDCQGRTCRAAAGVCDQEEVCTAGMCPADKRIGNDIVCRPSRGACDVEERCDGQGAACPGDRKVAAGTVCNASAGACDPAETCDGVNPVCPANSLHPSGYVCRAARGNCDVAEKCTGTSTTCPNDAMDNSRCNDGKACTTDTCGSDGMCRYIPIGVCH
;
A
#
# COMPACT_ATOMS: atom_id res chain seq x y z
N MET A 1 -7.28 128.39 46.41
CA MET A 1 -7.17 129.68 47.13
C MET A 1 -6.06 130.47 46.47
N GLY A 2 -6.36 131.69 46.02
CA GLY A 2 -5.41 132.50 45.27
C GLY A 2 -4.20 132.91 46.10
N ALA A 3 -3.07 133.11 45.42
CA ALA A 3 -2.01 133.99 45.91
C ALA A 3 -1.24 134.50 44.69
N GLN A 4 -1.60 135.73 44.33
CA GLN A 4 -0.84 136.62 43.47
C GLN A 4 0.54 136.87 44.08
N TRP A 5 1.61 136.70 43.31
CA TRP A 5 2.93 137.19 43.66
C TRP A 5 3.45 138.10 42.56
N LEU A 6 3.47 139.39 42.89
CA LEU A 6 4.14 140.47 42.16
C LEU A 6 5.49 140.74 42.85
N LEU A 7 6.55 140.87 42.03
CA LEU A 7 7.81 141.63 42.23
C LEU A 7 8.69 141.27 43.46
N CYS A 8 10.02 141.41 43.48
CA CYS A 8 10.93 142.25 42.70
C CYS A 8 12.37 141.71 42.82
N CYS A 9 13.17 142.00 41.80
CA CYS A 9 14.62 141.77 41.70
C CYS A 9 15.46 142.60 42.69
N VAL A 10 16.67 142.11 43.03
CA VAL A 10 17.95 142.86 43.17
C VAL A 10 19.06 141.81 42.96
N GLY A 11 20.10 141.93 42.15
CA GLY A 11 20.67 143.01 41.37
C GLY A 11 22.20 142.79 41.36
N LEU A 12 22.83 142.85 40.19
CA LEU A 12 24.17 143.40 39.95
C LEU A 12 24.50 143.22 38.45
N LEU A 13 24.58 144.36 37.77
CA LEU A 13 24.94 144.56 36.36
C LEU A 13 23.82 144.33 35.31
N GLY A 14 22.98 145.36 35.16
CA GLY A 14 22.65 145.91 33.84
C GLY A 14 21.62 145.19 32.95
N VAL A 15 20.36 145.61 33.09
CA VAL A 15 19.29 145.77 32.07
C VAL A 15 18.79 144.54 31.30
N MET A 16 17.49 144.30 31.49
CA MET A 16 16.61 143.33 30.84
C MET A 16 16.44 143.53 29.33
N ALA A 17 16.24 142.43 28.61
CA ALA A 17 15.16 142.32 27.63
C ALA A 17 14.68 140.86 27.56
N CYS A 18 13.47 140.61 28.08
CA CYS A 18 12.65 139.47 27.69
C CYS A 18 11.84 139.87 26.45
N GLY A 19 11.98 139.12 25.37
CA GLY A 19 11.06 139.09 24.23
C GLY A 19 10.42 137.70 24.12
N PRO A 20 9.17 137.58 23.64
CA PRO A 20 8.38 136.35 23.64
C PRO A 20 8.75 135.33 22.55
N VAL A 21 8.34 134.08 22.82
CA VAL A 21 8.72 132.76 22.30
C VAL A 21 7.83 132.30 21.14
N GLU A 22 8.34 131.42 20.25
CA GLU A 22 7.50 130.55 19.39
C GLU A 22 7.83 129.04 19.60
N PRO A 23 6.87 128.10 19.37
CA PRO A 23 6.87 126.76 19.95
C PRO A 23 7.18 125.65 18.91
N ALA A 24 8.31 124.95 19.06
CA ALA A 24 8.52 123.61 18.53
C ALA A 24 9.62 122.92 19.35
N GLU A 25 9.51 121.60 19.51
CA GLU A 25 10.34 120.70 20.34
C GLU A 25 9.86 120.51 21.79
N LEU A 26 8.81 119.68 21.95
CA LEU A 26 8.58 118.96 23.21
C LEU A 26 9.69 117.94 23.39
N ARG A 27 10.75 118.34 24.11
CA ARG A 27 11.87 117.47 24.49
C ARG A 27 11.52 116.71 25.76
N CYS A 28 11.98 115.47 25.83
CA CYS A 28 11.86 114.63 27.03
C CYS A 28 13.25 114.39 27.64
N ALA A 29 13.31 114.39 28.97
CA ALA A 29 14.52 114.20 29.76
C ALA A 29 14.11 113.55 31.09
N PRO A 30 13.95 112.21 31.11
CA PRO A 30 13.40 111.48 32.27
C PRO A 30 14.24 111.68 33.53
N GLU A 31 15.55 111.81 33.39
CA GLU A 31 16.50 112.09 34.48
C GLU A 31 16.35 113.48 35.11
N GLN A 32 15.70 114.41 34.41
CA GLN A 32 15.37 115.76 34.91
C GLN A 32 13.89 115.90 35.28
N GLY A 33 13.11 114.81 35.21
CA GLY A 33 11.67 114.78 35.54
C GLY A 33 10.74 115.20 34.39
N TRP A 34 11.20 115.17 33.14
CA TRP A 34 10.43 115.57 31.96
C TRP A 34 9.95 114.31 31.23
N GLU A 35 8.72 113.89 31.51
CA GLU A 35 8.10 112.69 30.94
C GLU A 35 7.30 112.99 29.67
N CYS A 36 7.27 112.01 28.76
CA CYS A 36 6.43 112.06 27.57
C CYS A 36 4.94 111.88 27.92
N PRO A 37 4.01 112.46 27.14
CA PRO A 37 2.58 112.19 27.28
C PRO A 37 2.27 110.69 27.18
N ARG A 38 1.20 110.26 27.86
CA ARG A 38 0.77 108.85 27.92
C ARG A 38 0.69 108.23 26.51
N GLY A 39 1.41 107.13 26.31
CA GLY A 39 1.43 106.34 25.08
C GLY A 39 2.67 106.53 24.20
N MET A 40 3.60 107.42 24.58
CA MET A 40 4.87 107.66 23.87
C MET A 40 6.06 107.42 24.79
N GLN A 41 7.16 106.93 24.23
CA GLN A 41 8.43 106.73 24.95
C GLN A 41 9.46 107.78 24.53
N CYS A 42 10.36 108.13 25.45
CA CYS A 42 11.44 109.05 25.17
C CYS A 42 12.59 108.32 24.46
N VAL A 43 12.82 108.65 23.19
CA VAL A 43 13.90 108.10 22.37
C VAL A 43 14.77 109.27 21.92
N ASP A 44 16.05 109.27 22.33
CA ASP A 44 17.04 110.32 22.02
C ASP A 44 16.56 111.76 22.29
N GLY A 45 15.84 111.96 23.39
CA GLY A 45 15.37 113.27 23.84
C GLY A 45 14.08 113.75 23.16
N VAL A 46 13.41 112.89 22.38
CA VAL A 46 12.15 113.17 21.70
C VAL A 46 11.13 112.07 21.97
N CYS A 47 9.85 112.41 22.13
CA CYS A 47 8.79 111.42 22.35
C CYS A 47 8.37 110.75 21.03
N ALA A 48 8.38 109.41 20.97
CA ALA A 48 7.99 108.60 19.81
C ALA A 48 7.11 107.39 20.20
N GLU A 49 6.33 106.86 19.25
CA GLU A 49 5.49 105.65 19.41
C GLU A 49 6.29 104.37 19.05
N GLU A 50 6.07 103.25 19.77
CA GLU A 50 6.76 101.97 19.52
C GLU A 50 6.21 101.21 18.30
N PRO A 51 7.06 100.60 17.44
CA PRO A 51 6.61 99.62 16.45
C PRO A 51 6.88 98.16 16.90
N GLU A 52 5.83 97.34 16.97
CA GLU A 52 5.91 95.87 16.98
C GLU A 52 5.68 95.32 15.55
N GLU A 53 6.57 94.50 15.01
CA GLU A 53 6.20 93.45 14.03
C GLU A 53 7.13 92.22 14.14
N GLU A 54 6.51 91.04 14.28
CA GLU A 54 7.13 89.71 14.19
C GLU A 54 7.70 89.47 12.78
N GLU A 55 8.93 88.94 12.72
CA GLU A 55 9.68 88.72 11.49
C GLU A 55 9.09 87.55 10.65
N LYS A 56 8.27 87.88 9.64
CA LYS A 56 7.87 86.95 8.57
C LYS A 56 9.03 86.77 7.59
N CYS A 57 9.35 85.52 7.26
CA CYS A 57 10.42 85.19 6.33
C CYS A 57 10.01 85.44 4.86
N THR A 58 10.95 85.91 4.03
CA THR A 58 10.74 86.13 2.58
C THR A 58 11.13 84.89 1.78
N VAL A 59 10.15 84.28 1.10
CA VAL A 59 10.20 82.89 0.55
C VAL A 59 10.93 82.78 -0.80
N GLY A 60 11.75 81.73 -0.93
CA GLY A 60 12.18 81.13 -2.20
C GLY A 60 12.24 79.58 -2.22
N ALA A 61 11.92 78.89 -1.12
CA ALA A 61 11.96 77.43 -1.05
C ALA A 61 10.57 76.88 -0.70
N LYS A 62 10.13 75.82 -1.39
CA LYS A 62 8.94 75.06 -0.98
C LYS A 62 9.31 74.21 0.25
N ARG A 63 8.33 73.78 1.06
CA ARG A 63 8.52 72.80 2.16
C ARG A 63 8.86 71.39 1.64
N SER A 64 9.67 71.30 0.60
CA SER A 64 10.17 70.04 0.04
C SER A 64 11.18 69.43 1.01
N CYS A 65 11.33 68.12 0.95
CA CYS A 65 12.41 67.47 1.68
C CYS A 65 13.78 67.99 1.20
N GLU A 66 14.78 67.98 2.07
CA GLU A 66 16.19 68.29 1.75
C GLU A 66 17.12 67.31 2.50
N GLU A 67 18.23 66.90 1.86
CA GLU A 67 19.21 65.99 2.50
C GLU A 67 19.90 66.72 3.67
N GLY A 68 19.63 66.30 4.92
CA GLY A 68 20.26 66.86 6.14
C GLY A 68 19.44 67.85 6.97
N CYS A 69 18.18 68.12 6.59
CA CYS A 69 17.34 69.14 7.26
C CYS A 69 16.60 68.68 8.53
N ALA A 70 16.93 67.54 9.13
CA ALA A 70 16.31 67.12 10.39
C ALA A 70 16.60 68.15 11.50
N GLY A 71 15.57 68.87 11.95
CA GLY A 71 15.68 69.95 12.94
C GLY A 71 16.00 71.34 12.37
N VAL A 72 15.95 71.55 11.04
CA VAL A 72 16.17 72.84 10.38
C VAL A 72 14.82 73.51 10.05
N GLN A 73 14.63 74.76 10.47
CA GLN A 73 13.43 75.56 10.13
C GLN A 73 13.56 76.13 8.71
N THR A 74 12.51 75.97 7.90
CA THR A 74 12.40 76.54 6.55
C THR A 74 11.17 77.43 6.40
N CYS A 75 11.22 78.32 5.42
CA CYS A 75 10.15 79.25 5.13
C CYS A 75 9.10 78.58 4.22
N GLY A 76 7.89 78.37 4.73
CA GLY A 76 6.79 77.79 3.96
C GLY A 76 6.28 78.72 2.87
N ALA A 77 5.55 78.19 1.88
CA ALA A 77 4.98 78.99 0.79
C ALA A 77 4.00 80.10 1.26
N ASP A 78 3.56 80.02 2.51
CA ASP A 78 2.71 80.97 3.24
C ASP A 78 3.49 82.05 4.02
N GLY A 79 4.84 82.07 3.93
CA GLY A 79 5.69 83.06 4.61
C GLY A 79 5.87 82.83 6.11
N THR A 80 5.53 81.62 6.59
CA THR A 80 5.69 81.22 7.99
C THR A 80 6.87 80.26 8.16
N TRP A 81 7.56 80.34 9.30
CA TRP A 81 8.58 79.38 9.68
C TRP A 81 7.94 78.04 10.03
N GLY A 82 8.44 76.94 9.45
CA GLY A 82 8.02 75.58 9.75
C GLY A 82 9.15 74.58 9.59
N GLU A 83 9.03 73.40 10.18
CA GLU A 83 10.02 72.33 9.99
C GLU A 83 9.99 71.82 8.54
N CYS A 84 11.16 71.46 8.00
CA CYS A 84 11.24 70.76 6.71
C CYS A 84 10.40 69.49 6.71
N GLU A 85 9.79 69.16 5.56
CA GLU A 85 9.11 67.88 5.38
C GLU A 85 10.14 66.74 5.44
N THR A 86 10.12 65.97 6.53
CA THR A 86 10.93 64.75 6.63
C THR A 86 10.24 63.64 5.88
N CYS A 87 10.95 62.97 4.98
CA CYS A 87 10.42 61.79 4.31
C CYS A 87 10.07 60.70 5.32
N GLY A 88 8.97 59.99 5.07
CA GLY A 88 8.52 58.90 5.92
C GLY A 88 9.52 57.75 5.99
N GLN A 89 9.30 56.79 6.89
CA GLN A 89 10.17 55.62 7.00
C GLN A 89 10.25 54.88 5.66
N GLY A 90 11.49 54.58 5.22
CA GLY A 90 11.76 53.90 3.95
C GLY A 90 11.75 54.79 2.70
N GLN A 91 11.74 56.11 2.87
CA GLN A 91 11.89 57.10 1.80
C GLN A 91 13.16 57.94 2.01
N ARG A 92 13.73 58.46 0.92
CA ARG A 92 14.80 59.47 0.97
C ARG A 92 14.45 60.63 0.08
N CYS A 93 15.03 61.78 0.41
CA CYS A 93 14.84 62.96 -0.40
C CYS A 93 15.77 62.96 -1.62
N VAL A 94 15.20 63.14 -2.81
CA VAL A 94 15.97 63.38 -4.04
C VAL A 94 15.29 64.50 -4.81
N GLY A 95 16.02 65.60 -5.03
CA GLY A 95 15.51 66.73 -5.81
C GLY A 95 14.22 67.35 -5.26
N GLY A 96 14.02 67.32 -3.94
CA GLY A 96 12.83 67.86 -3.27
C GLY A 96 11.60 66.93 -3.26
N GLN A 97 11.74 65.68 -3.69
CA GLN A 97 10.69 64.65 -3.60
C GLN A 97 11.14 63.47 -2.73
N CYS A 98 10.24 62.98 -1.88
CA CYS A 98 10.44 61.75 -1.13
C CYS A 98 10.22 60.56 -2.06
N ILE A 99 11.30 59.83 -2.34
CA ILE A 99 11.28 58.67 -3.23
C ILE A 99 11.64 57.39 -2.46
N CYS A 100 11.07 56.29 -2.92
CA CYS A 100 11.48 54.95 -2.53
C CYS A 100 12.42 54.41 -3.61
N ASP A 101 13.63 54.04 -3.20
CA ASP A 101 14.65 53.44 -4.06
C ASP A 101 15.48 52.42 -3.27
N ALA A 102 16.49 51.82 -3.91
CA ALA A 102 17.35 50.82 -3.28
C ALA A 102 18.11 51.31 -2.03
N ARG A 103 18.28 52.63 -1.86
CA ARG A 103 18.99 53.21 -0.71
C ARG A 103 18.05 53.47 0.45
N SER A 104 16.84 53.94 0.18
CA SER A 104 15.84 54.18 1.23
C SER A 104 15.09 52.91 1.65
N CYS A 105 14.96 51.92 0.76
CA CYS A 105 14.18 50.71 0.95
C CYS A 105 15.00 49.44 0.65
N ALA A 106 16.21 49.33 1.18
CA ALA A 106 17.12 48.21 0.90
C ALA A 106 16.50 46.84 1.24
N ASP A 107 15.74 46.78 2.33
CA ASP A 107 15.10 45.55 2.81
C ASP A 107 13.69 45.31 2.28
N GLY A 108 13.15 46.21 1.47
CA GLY A 108 11.76 46.14 1.02
C GLY A 108 11.60 46.40 -0.46
N CYS A 109 10.36 46.55 -0.88
CA CYS A 109 9.99 46.95 -2.24
C CYS A 109 9.16 48.24 -2.21
N CYS A 110 9.10 48.92 -3.34
CA CYS A 110 8.41 50.19 -3.49
C CYS A 110 7.05 50.00 -4.16
N GLN A 111 5.97 50.39 -3.47
CA GLN A 111 4.65 50.57 -4.08
C GLN A 111 4.41 52.08 -4.23
N GLY A 112 4.69 52.59 -5.42
CA GLY A 112 4.87 54.03 -5.63
C GLY A 112 6.09 54.52 -4.85
N ASN A 113 5.95 55.58 -4.05
CA ASN A 113 7.01 56.08 -3.17
C ASN A 113 6.98 55.45 -1.78
N THR A 114 6.09 54.50 -1.47
CA THR A 114 6.02 53.88 -0.14
C THR A 114 6.86 52.62 -0.11
N CYS A 115 7.80 52.55 0.84
CA CYS A 115 8.54 51.33 1.12
C CYS A 115 7.68 50.35 1.91
N LEU A 116 7.51 49.14 1.38
CA LEU A 116 6.82 48.05 2.04
C LEU A 116 7.81 46.95 2.45
N PRO A 117 7.52 46.16 3.50
CA PRO A 117 8.43 45.13 4.01
C PRO A 117 8.83 44.05 2.99
N GLY A 118 8.11 43.89 1.88
CA GLY A 118 8.49 42.95 0.82
C GLY A 118 8.17 41.48 1.10
N THR A 119 7.36 41.19 2.13
CA THR A 119 7.08 39.82 2.62
C THR A 119 5.66 39.34 2.37
N ALA A 120 4.78 40.19 1.83
CA ALA A 120 3.38 39.85 1.58
C ALA A 120 3.18 39.45 0.11
N ASN A 121 2.25 38.53 -0.17
CA ASN A 121 1.96 38.08 -1.54
C ASN A 121 1.60 39.24 -2.49
N ALA A 122 0.89 40.26 -2.01
CA ALA A 122 0.52 41.42 -2.82
C ALA A 122 1.63 42.48 -2.93
N SER A 123 2.72 42.34 -2.17
CA SER A 123 3.83 43.29 -2.14
C SER A 123 5.16 42.60 -1.81
N CYS A 124 5.58 41.68 -2.69
CA CYS A 124 6.80 40.91 -2.54
C CYS A 124 7.98 41.61 -3.22
N GLY A 125 9.17 41.56 -2.62
CA GLY A 125 10.38 42.08 -3.26
C GLY A 125 11.39 42.66 -2.27
N LYS A 126 12.56 43.04 -2.79
CA LYS A 126 13.64 43.65 -2.00
C LYS A 126 14.46 44.63 -2.81
N GLY A 127 15.32 45.38 -2.14
CA GLY A 127 16.28 46.29 -2.78
C GLY A 127 15.64 47.51 -3.41
N GLY A 128 14.49 47.96 -2.91
CA GLY A 128 13.78 49.14 -3.40
C GLY A 128 13.30 49.04 -4.85
N ALA A 129 13.19 47.82 -5.38
CA ALA A 129 12.52 47.56 -6.66
C ALA A 129 11.00 47.69 -6.49
N ALA A 130 10.27 47.77 -7.60
CA ALA A 130 8.80 47.77 -7.56
C ALA A 130 8.28 46.49 -6.91
N CYS A 131 7.29 46.62 -6.02
CA CYS A 131 6.64 45.46 -5.39
C CYS A 131 5.93 44.59 -6.43
N GLU A 132 6.14 43.29 -6.35
CA GLU A 132 5.50 42.29 -7.20
C GLU A 132 4.34 41.60 -6.45
N SER A 133 3.26 41.31 -7.18
CA SER A 133 2.16 40.50 -6.65
C SER A 133 2.36 39.04 -7.09
N CYS A 134 2.71 38.16 -6.15
CA CYS A 134 2.92 36.75 -6.42
C CYS A 134 1.60 36.03 -6.69
N SER A 135 1.57 35.22 -7.75
CA SER A 135 0.46 34.28 -8.01
C SER A 135 0.44 33.12 -7.01
N GLY A 136 1.61 32.76 -6.47
CA GLY A 136 1.79 31.75 -5.42
C GLY A 136 2.08 32.37 -4.05
N LEU A 137 3.31 32.23 -3.59
CA LEU A 137 3.75 32.69 -2.27
C LEU A 137 4.90 33.70 -2.40
N CYS A 138 4.94 34.69 -1.52
CA CYS A 138 6.14 35.46 -1.26
C CYS A 138 6.96 34.75 -0.19
N ASP A 139 8.14 34.26 -0.53
CA ASP A 139 9.06 33.70 0.47
C ASP A 139 9.61 34.85 1.33
N ALA A 140 9.29 34.86 2.63
CA ALA A 140 9.68 35.94 3.53
C ALA A 140 11.21 36.06 3.72
N ALA A 141 11.97 34.96 3.55
CA ALA A 141 13.42 34.95 3.67
C ALA A 141 14.09 35.43 2.37
N ARG A 142 13.57 35.00 1.21
CA ARG A 142 14.14 35.37 -0.10
C ARG A 142 13.65 36.73 -0.61
N ARG A 143 12.45 37.11 -0.18
CA ARG A 143 11.62 38.22 -0.68
C ARG A 143 11.42 38.14 -2.20
N THR A 144 11.07 36.95 -2.67
CA THR A 144 10.81 36.63 -4.08
C THR A 144 9.58 35.75 -4.20
N CYS A 145 8.90 35.83 -5.35
CA CYS A 145 7.78 34.95 -5.63
C CYS A 145 8.26 33.53 -5.88
N VAL A 146 7.65 32.59 -5.17
CA VAL A 146 7.95 31.15 -5.19
C VAL A 146 6.64 30.37 -5.31
N SER A 147 6.72 29.11 -5.77
CA SER A 147 5.55 28.22 -5.75
C SER A 147 5.42 27.45 -4.43
N CYS A 148 6.49 27.32 -3.66
CA CYS A 148 6.47 26.63 -2.37
C CYS A 148 7.54 27.17 -1.40
N VAL A 149 7.32 26.94 -0.10
CA VAL A 149 8.33 27.10 0.96
C VAL A 149 8.50 25.82 1.79
N GLY A 150 7.77 24.75 1.40
CA GLY A 150 7.74 23.43 2.01
C GLY A 150 6.94 22.46 1.13
N ASP A 151 7.02 21.17 1.44
CA ASP A 151 6.47 20.12 0.57
C ASP A 151 4.93 20.12 0.49
N ALA A 152 4.26 20.54 1.56
CA ALA A 152 2.79 20.55 1.63
C ALA A 152 2.12 21.44 0.57
N GLN A 153 2.86 22.40 0.01
CA GLN A 153 2.38 23.35 -1.00
C GLN A 153 2.47 22.80 -2.43
N CYS A 154 3.05 21.61 -2.62
CA CYS A 154 3.32 21.05 -3.94
C CYS A 154 2.26 20.06 -4.46
N GLY A 155 1.08 20.03 -3.82
CA GLY A 155 -0.10 19.35 -4.36
C GLY A 155 -0.09 17.83 -4.26
N GLY A 156 0.89 17.24 -3.56
CA GLY A 156 1.01 15.80 -3.41
C GLY A 156 2.22 15.39 -2.56
N PRO A 157 2.45 14.09 -2.40
CA PRO A 157 3.60 13.53 -1.69
C PRO A 157 4.93 13.72 -2.46
N THR A 158 4.84 13.82 -3.79
CA THR A 158 5.80 14.37 -4.75
C THR A 158 4.95 15.10 -5.82
N PRO A 159 5.39 16.25 -6.38
CA PRO A 159 6.69 16.90 -6.25
C PRO A 159 6.97 17.50 -4.87
N ARG A 160 8.25 17.62 -4.50
CA ARG A 160 8.70 18.25 -3.25
C ARG A 160 9.18 19.67 -3.49
N CYS A 161 9.23 20.48 -2.43
CA CYS A 161 9.73 21.83 -2.56
C CYS A 161 11.25 21.83 -2.59
N ASP A 162 11.83 22.24 -3.71
CA ASP A 162 13.24 22.60 -3.73
C ASP A 162 13.41 23.89 -2.94
N THR A 163 13.84 23.73 -1.68
CA THR A 163 14.05 24.84 -0.77
C THR A 163 15.09 25.82 -1.27
N ALA A 164 15.96 25.51 -2.24
CA ALA A 164 16.90 26.47 -2.81
C ALA A 164 16.20 27.44 -3.78
N THR A 165 15.37 26.90 -4.67
CA THR A 165 14.70 27.64 -5.75
C THR A 165 13.28 28.11 -5.39
N GLY A 166 12.67 27.54 -4.36
CA GLY A 166 11.26 27.78 -4.01
C GLY A 166 10.30 27.21 -5.05
N THR A 167 10.73 26.21 -5.82
CA THR A 167 9.90 25.57 -6.84
C THR A 167 9.55 24.14 -6.45
N CYS A 168 8.30 23.75 -6.70
CA CYS A 168 7.91 22.35 -6.63
C CYS A 168 8.60 21.59 -7.76
N VAL A 169 9.48 20.68 -7.40
CA VAL A 169 10.23 19.84 -8.33
C VAL A 169 9.91 18.38 -8.06
N CYS A 170 9.75 17.62 -9.14
CA CYS A 170 9.71 16.18 -9.04
C CYS A 170 11.11 15.65 -9.37
N ALA A 171 11.82 15.22 -8.34
CA ALA A 171 13.11 14.56 -8.51
C ALA A 171 12.83 13.08 -8.75
N LYS A 172 12.69 12.65 -10.01
CA LYS A 172 12.57 11.24 -10.38
C LYS A 172 13.68 10.46 -9.69
N THR A 173 13.34 9.67 -8.69
CA THR A 173 14.27 8.76 -8.04
C THR A 173 14.39 7.46 -8.82
N GLU A 174 13.36 7.13 -9.62
CA GLU A 174 13.25 5.90 -10.38
C GLU A 174 12.66 6.15 -11.78
N GLN A 175 12.78 5.18 -12.68
CA GLN A 175 12.21 5.25 -14.04
C GLN A 175 10.77 4.76 -14.11
N ALA A 176 10.36 3.97 -13.11
CA ALA A 176 9.05 3.35 -12.93
C ALA A 176 8.88 3.13 -11.42
N GLU A 177 7.67 3.28 -10.89
CA GLU A 177 7.43 3.18 -9.45
C GLU A 177 7.74 1.76 -8.93
N SER A 178 8.76 1.62 -8.07
CA SER A 178 9.12 0.33 -7.45
C SER A 178 8.77 0.24 -5.96
N ARG A 179 8.47 1.37 -5.32
CA ARG A 179 8.10 1.45 -3.90
C ARG A 179 6.61 1.72 -3.73
N CYS A 180 5.80 0.69 -3.94
CA CYS A 180 4.35 0.80 -4.03
C CYS A 180 3.58 0.94 -2.70
N THR A 181 4.22 1.50 -1.67
CA THR A 181 3.61 1.67 -0.33
C THR A 181 4.12 2.90 0.43
N ASP A 182 5.03 3.69 -0.14
CA ASP A 182 5.64 4.82 0.56
C ASP A 182 4.89 6.14 0.29
N GLY A 183 3.79 6.05 -0.45
CA GLY A 183 2.90 7.15 -0.72
C GLY A 183 3.52 8.20 -1.61
N GLN A 184 4.57 7.93 -2.39
CA GLN A 184 5.27 8.93 -3.20
C GLN A 184 5.25 8.55 -4.68
N ASP A 185 4.95 9.50 -5.55
CA ASP A 185 5.12 9.38 -7.00
C ASP A 185 6.63 9.41 -7.32
N ASN A 186 7.23 8.22 -7.41
CA ASN A 186 8.68 8.02 -7.50
C ASN A 186 9.24 8.20 -8.93
N ASP A 187 8.39 8.15 -9.95
CA ASP A 187 8.74 8.32 -11.36
C ASP A 187 8.11 9.56 -12.02
N CYS A 188 7.32 10.33 -11.26
CA CYS A 188 6.75 11.62 -11.61
C CYS A 188 5.70 11.58 -12.73
N ASP A 189 4.86 10.55 -12.79
CA ASP A 189 3.78 10.43 -13.77
C ASP A 189 2.41 10.93 -13.25
N GLY A 190 2.33 11.25 -11.95
CA GLY A 190 1.15 11.76 -11.26
C GLY A 190 0.33 10.71 -10.52
N LEU A 191 0.75 9.45 -10.53
CA LEU A 191 0.14 8.35 -9.78
C LEU A 191 1.07 7.92 -8.64
N VAL A 192 0.49 7.26 -7.62
CA VAL A 192 1.22 6.86 -6.42
C VAL A 192 0.81 5.46 -6.00
N ASP A 193 1.78 4.71 -5.49
CA ASP A 193 1.60 3.36 -4.99
C ASP A 193 0.74 2.48 -5.94
N CYS A 194 -0.26 1.78 -5.40
CA CYS A 194 -1.12 0.92 -6.22
C CYS A 194 -1.97 1.66 -7.24
N ALA A 195 -2.14 2.98 -7.16
CA ALA A 195 -2.83 3.75 -8.18
C ALA A 195 -1.99 3.85 -9.47
N ASP A 196 -0.68 3.64 -9.36
CA ASP A 196 0.26 3.63 -10.46
C ASP A 196 0.26 2.27 -11.21
N PRO A 197 0.11 2.26 -12.54
CA PRO A 197 0.24 1.06 -13.36
C PRO A 197 1.58 0.33 -13.22
N ASP A 198 2.67 1.05 -12.95
CA ASP A 198 4.01 0.49 -12.76
C ASP A 198 4.13 -0.36 -11.48
N CYS A 199 3.18 -0.17 -10.56
CA CYS A 199 3.01 -0.99 -9.36
C CYS A 199 2.17 -2.26 -9.55
N GLY A 200 1.64 -2.51 -10.76
CA GLY A 200 0.82 -3.69 -11.05
C GLY A 200 1.45 -5.00 -10.58
N ALA A 201 0.71 -5.76 -9.75
CA ALA A 201 1.13 -7.03 -9.13
C ALA A 201 2.37 -6.97 -8.21
N LYS A 202 2.89 -5.78 -7.90
CA LYS A 202 3.92 -5.61 -6.88
C LYS A 202 3.30 -5.73 -5.50
N THR A 203 4.11 -6.19 -4.55
CA THR A 203 3.72 -6.32 -3.15
C THR A 203 3.33 -4.97 -2.59
N CYS A 204 2.19 -4.91 -1.93
CA CYS A 204 1.74 -3.75 -1.20
C CYS A 204 1.27 -4.21 0.18
N GLY A 205 1.59 -3.48 1.24
CA GLY A 205 1.22 -3.87 2.60
C GLY A 205 1.80 -5.21 3.06
N ALA A 206 1.17 -5.79 4.08
CA ALA A 206 1.58 -7.04 4.70
C ALA A 206 0.79 -8.24 4.14
N HIS A 207 1.21 -9.45 4.51
CA HIS A 207 0.41 -10.67 4.34
C HIS A 207 0.13 -11.06 2.89
N GLY A 208 1.01 -10.73 1.95
CA GLY A 208 0.89 -11.18 0.56
C GLY A 208 -0.04 -10.34 -0.33
N LYS A 209 -0.53 -9.19 0.16
CA LYS A 209 -1.31 -8.25 -0.65
C LYS A 209 -0.47 -7.69 -1.81
N VAL A 210 -1.14 -7.41 -2.93
CA VAL A 210 -0.53 -6.86 -4.14
C VAL A 210 -1.41 -5.78 -4.73
N CYS A 211 -0.80 -4.88 -5.51
CA CYS A 211 -1.55 -3.86 -6.22
C CYS A 211 -2.38 -4.49 -7.35
N SER A 212 -3.69 -4.30 -7.29
CA SER A 212 -4.66 -4.75 -8.29
C SER A 212 -5.78 -3.71 -8.42
N GLY A 213 -6.03 -3.24 -9.64
CA GLY A 213 -7.13 -2.32 -9.92
C GLY A 213 -7.03 -0.99 -9.14
N ALA A 214 -5.87 -0.34 -9.17
CA ALA A 214 -5.60 0.92 -8.47
C ALA A 214 -5.62 0.83 -6.92
N SER A 215 -5.63 -0.37 -6.34
CA SER A 215 -5.76 -0.56 -4.89
C SER A 215 -4.91 -1.73 -4.39
N CYS A 216 -4.54 -1.70 -3.12
CA CYS A 216 -3.86 -2.81 -2.47
C CYS A 216 -4.88 -3.87 -2.06
N ALA A 217 -4.84 -5.04 -2.68
CA ALA A 217 -5.84 -6.08 -2.52
C ALA A 217 -5.20 -7.46 -2.31
N CYS A 218 -5.94 -8.36 -1.68
CA CYS A 218 -5.53 -9.75 -1.60
C CYS A 218 -5.91 -10.50 -2.88
N PRO A 219 -4.97 -11.22 -3.54
CA PRO A 219 -5.27 -12.00 -4.74
C PRO A 219 -6.29 -13.12 -4.51
N GLY A 220 -6.24 -13.80 -3.37
CA GLY A 220 -7.07 -14.97 -3.07
C GLY A 220 -8.46 -14.63 -2.51
N GLY A 221 -8.70 -13.37 -2.12
CA GLY A 221 -10.01 -12.87 -1.74
C GLY A 221 -10.09 -12.49 -0.27
N ALA A 222 -11.21 -12.84 0.37
CA ALA A 222 -11.52 -12.45 1.75
C ALA A 222 -11.64 -13.65 2.70
N THR A 223 -11.33 -14.85 2.21
CA THR A 223 -11.32 -16.09 2.99
C THR A 223 -10.23 -17.00 2.47
N GLU A 224 -9.58 -17.74 3.36
CA GLU A 224 -8.63 -18.79 2.98
C GLU A 224 -9.20 -19.76 1.95
N LEU A 225 -8.52 -19.98 0.82
CA LEU A 225 -9.01 -20.88 -0.22
C LEU A 225 -8.43 -22.29 -0.03
N THR A 226 -7.15 -22.38 0.31
CA THR A 226 -6.39 -23.63 0.41
C THR A 226 -5.78 -23.81 1.79
N CYS A 227 -6.45 -24.57 2.66
CA CYS A 227 -6.10 -24.71 4.07
C CYS A 227 -4.90 -25.64 4.40
N GLY A 228 -3.94 -25.78 3.48
CA GLY A 228 -2.78 -26.66 3.69
C GLY A 228 -1.64 -26.47 2.69
N ASP A 229 -1.56 -25.33 2.03
CA ASP A 229 -0.50 -25.02 1.07
C ASP A 229 0.57 -24.05 1.61
N GLY A 230 0.41 -23.60 2.85
CA GLY A 230 1.34 -22.70 3.53
C GLY A 230 1.22 -21.24 3.11
N LYS A 231 0.15 -20.86 2.42
CA LYS A 231 -0.12 -19.46 2.04
C LYS A 231 -1.22 -18.85 2.91
N ASP A 232 -1.28 -17.53 2.81
CA ASP A 232 -2.29 -16.66 3.43
C ASP A 232 -3.17 -16.17 2.28
N ASP A 233 -4.21 -16.92 1.92
CA ASP A 233 -4.98 -16.63 0.70
C ASP A 233 -5.92 -15.42 0.85
N ASP A 234 -6.22 -14.97 2.07
CA ASP A 234 -7.03 -13.77 2.33
C ASP A 234 -6.26 -12.59 2.94
N CYS A 235 -4.97 -12.79 3.17
CA CYS A 235 -4.01 -11.79 3.58
C CYS A 235 -4.35 -11.15 4.94
N ASP A 236 -4.90 -11.93 5.87
CA ASP A 236 -5.23 -11.49 7.23
C ASP A 236 -4.09 -11.70 8.24
N GLY A 237 -3.08 -12.49 7.83
CA GLY A 237 -1.86 -12.78 8.58
C GLY A 237 -1.83 -14.14 9.26
N LEU A 238 -2.87 -14.95 9.10
CA LEU A 238 -2.91 -16.34 9.47
C LEU A 238 -2.77 -17.20 8.21
N VAL A 239 -2.38 -18.47 8.39
CA VAL A 239 -2.14 -19.39 7.28
C VAL A 239 -2.72 -20.75 7.60
N ASP A 240 -3.27 -21.41 6.59
CA ASP A 240 -3.79 -22.76 6.67
C ASP A 240 -4.70 -22.97 7.91
N CYS A 241 -4.51 -24.06 8.66
CA CYS A 241 -5.32 -24.36 9.84
C CYS A 241 -5.14 -23.42 11.02
N VAL A 242 -4.13 -22.54 11.01
CA VAL A 242 -4.03 -21.49 12.04
C VAL A 242 -5.11 -20.43 11.81
N ASP A 243 -5.59 -20.32 10.58
CA ASP A 243 -6.66 -19.43 10.17
C ASP A 243 -8.05 -19.95 10.60
N PRO A 244 -8.90 -19.10 11.24
CA PRO A 244 -10.29 -19.42 11.57
C PRO A 244 -11.16 -19.83 10.38
N ASP A 245 -10.93 -19.28 9.19
CA ASP A 245 -11.67 -19.57 7.95
C ASP A 245 -11.40 -20.99 7.42
N CYS A 246 -10.35 -21.63 7.94
CA CYS A 246 -9.99 -23.01 7.66
C CYS A 246 -10.57 -24.03 8.63
N GLN A 247 -11.20 -23.60 9.73
CA GLN A 247 -11.73 -24.52 10.73
C GLN A 247 -12.77 -25.48 10.12
N GLY A 248 -12.53 -26.79 10.24
CA GLY A 248 -13.42 -27.81 9.66
C GLY A 248 -13.26 -28.02 8.15
N ARG A 249 -12.25 -27.41 7.51
CA ARG A 249 -11.90 -27.64 6.10
C ARG A 249 -10.71 -28.57 5.95
N THR A 250 -10.64 -29.22 4.80
CA THR A 250 -9.58 -30.16 4.43
C THR A 250 -8.24 -29.43 4.34
N CYS A 251 -7.26 -29.89 5.11
CA CYS A 251 -5.87 -29.41 5.06
C CYS A 251 -4.92 -30.40 4.40
N ARG A 252 -5.29 -31.69 4.38
CA ARG A 252 -4.64 -32.70 3.56
C ARG A 252 -5.69 -33.62 2.98
N ALA A 253 -5.79 -33.63 1.66
CA ALA A 253 -6.64 -34.56 0.95
C ALA A 253 -6.06 -35.98 1.05
N ALA A 254 -6.94 -36.99 1.08
CA ALA A 254 -6.53 -38.39 1.02
C ALA A 254 -5.75 -38.68 -0.27
N ALA A 255 -4.51 -39.16 -0.16
CA ALA A 255 -3.65 -39.54 -1.28
C ALA A 255 -4.03 -40.90 -1.91
N GLY A 256 -4.95 -41.65 -1.28
CA GLY A 256 -5.45 -42.91 -1.80
C GLY A 256 -6.56 -43.51 -0.94
N VAL A 257 -7.09 -44.67 -1.36
CA VAL A 257 -8.23 -45.33 -0.70
C VAL A 257 -7.94 -45.84 0.72
N CYS A 258 -6.66 -45.94 1.10
CA CYS A 258 -6.24 -46.33 2.45
C CYS A 258 -5.79 -45.12 3.29
N ASP A 259 -5.97 -43.92 2.76
CA ASP A 259 -5.51 -42.68 3.37
C ASP A 259 -6.67 -41.91 4.01
N GLN A 260 -6.42 -41.37 5.21
CA GLN A 260 -7.41 -40.54 5.86
C GLN A 260 -7.30 -39.12 5.32
N GLU A 261 -8.44 -38.49 5.05
CA GLU A 261 -8.48 -37.06 4.82
C GLU A 261 -8.31 -36.34 6.17
N GLU A 262 -7.39 -35.37 6.23
CA GLU A 262 -7.22 -34.54 7.41
C GLU A 262 -7.90 -33.18 7.25
N VAL A 263 -8.62 -32.83 8.32
CA VAL A 263 -9.40 -31.60 8.43
C VAL A 263 -8.82 -30.76 9.56
N CYS A 264 -8.68 -29.46 9.32
CA CYS A 264 -8.22 -28.51 10.33
C CYS A 264 -9.07 -28.62 11.59
N THR A 265 -8.42 -28.88 12.72
CA THR A 265 -9.06 -28.98 14.01
C THR A 265 -8.18 -28.32 15.06
N ALA A 266 -8.76 -27.37 15.80
CA ALA A 266 -8.08 -26.67 16.90
C ALA A 266 -6.80 -25.94 16.46
N GLY A 267 -6.84 -25.23 15.33
CA GLY A 267 -5.74 -24.38 14.91
C GLY A 267 -4.58 -25.11 14.20
N MET A 268 -4.74 -26.40 13.89
CA MET A 268 -3.67 -27.24 13.33
C MET A 268 -4.20 -28.27 12.35
N CYS A 269 -3.38 -28.62 11.35
CA CYS A 269 -3.61 -29.77 10.50
C CYS A 269 -3.14 -31.03 11.25
N PRO A 270 -4.00 -32.03 11.46
CA PRO A 270 -3.57 -33.28 12.08
C PRO A 270 -2.41 -33.97 11.33
N ALA A 271 -1.66 -34.79 12.06
CA ALA A 271 -0.65 -35.66 11.47
C ALA A 271 -1.30 -36.61 10.45
N ASP A 272 -0.54 -36.92 9.40
CA ASP A 272 -0.94 -37.81 8.31
C ASP A 272 -1.32 -39.19 8.84
N LYS A 273 -2.56 -39.62 8.61
CA LYS A 273 -3.10 -40.88 9.13
C LYS A 273 -3.62 -41.76 8.01
N ARG A 274 -3.46 -43.07 8.21
CA ARG A 274 -4.15 -44.08 7.39
C ARG A 274 -5.49 -44.43 8.03
N ILE A 275 -6.47 -44.81 7.21
CA ILE A 275 -7.82 -45.18 7.68
C ILE A 275 -7.76 -46.35 8.69
N GLY A 276 -6.73 -47.20 8.58
CA GLY A 276 -6.41 -48.24 9.54
C GLY A 276 -5.72 -49.43 8.88
N ASN A 277 -5.37 -50.43 9.68
CA ASN A 277 -4.96 -51.74 9.20
C ASN A 277 -6.18 -52.65 9.00
N ASP A 278 -6.08 -53.62 8.10
CA ASP A 278 -7.09 -54.65 7.86
C ASP A 278 -8.45 -54.12 7.33
N ILE A 279 -8.48 -52.87 6.83
CA ILE A 279 -9.64 -52.29 6.15
C ILE A 279 -9.64 -52.73 4.69
N VAL A 280 -10.73 -53.35 4.23
CA VAL A 280 -10.87 -53.79 2.83
C VAL A 280 -10.85 -52.57 1.91
N CYS A 281 -9.83 -52.50 1.05
CA CYS A 281 -9.66 -51.43 0.06
C CYS A 281 -9.94 -51.91 -1.37
N ARG A 282 -9.86 -53.22 -1.61
CA ARG A 282 -10.38 -53.84 -2.83
C ARG A 282 -11.03 -55.18 -2.49
N PRO A 283 -12.32 -55.37 -2.80
CA PRO A 283 -12.98 -56.67 -2.60
C PRO A 283 -12.45 -57.71 -3.60
N SER A 284 -12.54 -58.98 -3.20
CA SER A 284 -12.29 -60.13 -4.08
C SER A 284 -13.34 -60.18 -5.20
N ARG A 285 -12.90 -60.50 -6.42
CA ARG A 285 -13.70 -60.62 -7.65
C ARG A 285 -13.98 -62.08 -8.04
N GLY A 286 -13.57 -63.05 -7.23
CA GLY A 286 -13.81 -64.47 -7.48
C GLY A 286 -12.96 -65.39 -6.60
N ALA A 287 -13.19 -66.70 -6.70
CA ALA A 287 -12.51 -67.70 -5.87
C ALA A 287 -10.98 -67.74 -6.06
N CYS A 288 -10.45 -67.14 -7.12
CA CYS A 288 -9.01 -67.06 -7.42
C CYS A 288 -8.43 -65.66 -7.18
N ASP A 289 -9.16 -64.79 -6.48
CA ASP A 289 -8.79 -63.41 -6.22
C ASP A 289 -8.66 -63.15 -4.72
N VAL A 290 -7.52 -62.61 -4.31
CA VAL A 290 -7.31 -62.24 -2.90
C VAL A 290 -7.98 -60.90 -2.65
N GLU A 291 -8.59 -60.72 -1.48
CA GLU A 291 -9.07 -59.41 -1.05
C GLU A 291 -7.89 -58.61 -0.48
N GLU A 292 -7.68 -57.38 -0.95
CA GLU A 292 -6.65 -56.50 -0.41
C GLU A 292 -7.21 -55.57 0.65
N ARG A 293 -6.36 -55.39 1.65
CA ARG A 293 -6.66 -54.62 2.83
C ARG A 293 -5.53 -53.65 3.09
N CYS A 294 -5.88 -52.47 3.59
CA CYS A 294 -4.91 -51.47 4.01
C CYS A 294 -3.96 -52.07 5.06
N ASP A 295 -2.67 -51.82 4.90
CA ASP A 295 -1.62 -52.32 5.80
C ASP A 295 -1.38 -51.37 7.00
N GLY A 296 -2.06 -50.23 7.01
CA GLY A 296 -1.88 -49.16 7.99
C GLY A 296 -0.60 -48.32 7.79
N GLN A 297 0.13 -48.52 6.70
CA GLN A 297 1.37 -47.81 6.37
C GLN A 297 1.22 -46.98 5.09
N GLY A 298 0.70 -47.60 4.02
CA GLY A 298 0.53 -46.97 2.71
C GLY A 298 -0.81 -46.27 2.52
N ALA A 299 -0.80 -45.15 1.79
CA ALA A 299 -2.01 -44.44 1.35
C ALA A 299 -2.78 -45.21 0.25
N ALA A 300 -2.08 -46.02 -0.53
CA ALA A 300 -2.65 -46.85 -1.58
C ALA A 300 -3.06 -48.23 -1.03
N CYS A 301 -4.07 -48.83 -1.65
CA CYS A 301 -4.36 -50.24 -1.48
C CYS A 301 -3.16 -51.07 -1.95
N PRO A 302 -2.78 -52.17 -1.26
CA PRO A 302 -1.77 -53.09 -1.77
C PRO A 302 -2.11 -53.55 -3.20
N GLY A 303 -1.08 -53.90 -3.96
CA GLY A 303 -1.25 -54.36 -5.33
C GLY A 303 -2.20 -55.57 -5.43
N ASP A 304 -2.96 -55.63 -6.53
CA ASP A 304 -3.90 -56.70 -6.81
C ASP A 304 -3.20 -58.06 -6.84
N ARG A 305 -3.56 -58.93 -5.89
CA ARG A 305 -3.00 -60.27 -5.70
C ARG A 305 -4.00 -61.33 -6.11
N LYS A 306 -3.50 -62.29 -6.87
CA LYS A 306 -4.23 -63.50 -7.21
C LYS A 306 -3.88 -64.62 -6.24
N VAL A 307 -4.83 -65.53 -6.04
CA VAL A 307 -4.57 -66.78 -5.33
C VAL A 307 -3.48 -67.54 -6.09
N ALA A 308 -2.56 -68.18 -5.36
CA ALA A 308 -1.41 -68.85 -5.96
C ALA A 308 -1.82 -69.88 -7.02
N ALA A 309 -1.07 -69.95 -8.12
CA ALA A 309 -1.29 -70.91 -9.19
C ALA A 309 -1.29 -72.35 -8.64
N GLY A 310 -2.24 -73.17 -9.11
CA GLY A 310 -2.43 -74.55 -8.63
C GLY A 310 -3.31 -74.69 -7.38
N THR A 311 -3.75 -73.59 -6.77
CA THR A 311 -4.74 -73.66 -5.68
C THR A 311 -6.08 -74.11 -6.25
N VAL A 312 -6.67 -75.18 -5.69
CA VAL A 312 -7.97 -75.69 -6.11
C VAL A 312 -9.06 -74.69 -5.73
N CYS A 313 -9.80 -74.22 -6.74
CA CYS A 313 -10.91 -73.29 -6.58
C CYS A 313 -12.27 -73.93 -6.79
N ASN A 314 -12.30 -75.10 -7.44
CA ASN A 314 -13.45 -75.98 -7.51
C ASN A 314 -12.97 -77.43 -7.41
N ALA A 315 -13.50 -78.18 -6.45
CA ALA A 315 -13.05 -79.53 -6.18
C ALA A 315 -13.66 -80.52 -7.18
N SER A 316 -12.91 -81.57 -7.51
CA SER A 316 -13.40 -82.69 -8.34
C SER A 316 -14.66 -83.32 -7.73
N ALA A 317 -15.72 -83.44 -8.53
CA ALA A 317 -16.96 -84.14 -8.15
C ALA A 317 -16.95 -85.64 -8.54
N GLY A 318 -15.86 -86.16 -9.12
CA GLY A 318 -15.73 -87.57 -9.47
C GLY A 318 -14.57 -87.87 -10.43
N ALA A 319 -14.35 -89.15 -10.74
CA ALA A 319 -13.22 -89.59 -11.57
C ALA A 319 -13.22 -89.05 -13.02
N CYS A 320 -14.34 -88.49 -13.49
CA CYS A 320 -14.47 -87.85 -14.80
C CYS A 320 -14.52 -86.32 -14.74
N ASP A 321 -14.29 -85.74 -13.57
CA ASP A 321 -14.36 -84.31 -13.31
C ASP A 321 -13.04 -83.85 -12.68
N PRO A 322 -12.08 -83.35 -13.47
CA PRO A 322 -10.86 -82.79 -12.93
C PRO A 322 -11.16 -81.58 -12.04
N ALA A 323 -10.38 -81.37 -10.99
CA ALA A 323 -10.51 -80.16 -10.16
C ALA A 323 -9.99 -78.93 -10.93
N GLU A 324 -10.74 -77.83 -10.91
CA GLU A 324 -10.26 -76.56 -11.44
C GLU A 324 -9.34 -75.87 -10.44
N THR A 325 -8.25 -75.32 -10.97
CA THR A 325 -7.22 -74.63 -10.21
C THR A 325 -7.05 -73.21 -10.72
N CYS A 326 -6.71 -72.31 -9.80
CA CYS A 326 -6.31 -70.97 -10.15
C CYS A 326 -5.03 -71.00 -10.99
N ASP A 327 -4.96 -70.14 -12.01
CA ASP A 327 -3.77 -69.97 -12.86
C ASP A 327 -2.76 -68.96 -12.27
N GLY A 328 -3.12 -68.27 -11.19
CA GLY A 328 -2.33 -67.21 -10.58
C GLY A 328 -2.46 -65.85 -11.27
N VAL A 329 -3.39 -65.69 -12.22
CA VAL A 329 -3.57 -64.49 -13.03
C VAL A 329 -5.05 -64.07 -13.10
N ASN A 330 -5.95 -65.00 -13.38
CA ASN A 330 -7.37 -64.75 -13.49
C ASN A 330 -8.04 -64.73 -12.11
N PRO A 331 -8.84 -63.69 -11.79
CA PRO A 331 -9.54 -63.61 -10.50
C PRO A 331 -10.67 -64.65 -10.35
N VAL A 332 -11.17 -65.19 -11.46
CA VAL A 332 -12.28 -66.15 -11.46
C VAL A 332 -11.73 -67.55 -11.68
N CYS A 333 -12.28 -68.52 -10.95
CA CYS A 333 -11.99 -69.94 -11.17
C CYS A 333 -12.33 -70.32 -12.63
N PRO A 334 -11.52 -71.15 -13.30
CA PRO A 334 -11.88 -71.67 -14.61
C PRO A 334 -13.26 -72.33 -14.60
N ALA A 335 -13.94 -72.31 -15.75
CA ALA A 335 -15.24 -72.95 -15.89
C ALA A 335 -15.11 -74.47 -15.68
N ASN A 336 -16.10 -75.06 -15.01
CA ASN A 336 -16.14 -76.50 -14.73
C ASN A 336 -16.00 -77.30 -16.05
N SER A 337 -15.01 -78.18 -16.10
CA SER A 337 -14.64 -78.90 -17.31
C SER A 337 -14.54 -80.39 -17.05
N LEU A 338 -15.41 -81.19 -17.65
CA LEU A 338 -15.33 -82.65 -17.55
C LEU A 338 -14.19 -83.20 -18.40
N HIS A 339 -13.63 -84.35 -17.99
CA HIS A 339 -12.77 -85.13 -18.88
C HIS A 339 -13.50 -85.47 -20.18
N PRO A 340 -12.82 -85.41 -21.34
CA PRO A 340 -13.45 -85.62 -22.63
C PRO A 340 -14.00 -87.04 -22.77
N SER A 341 -14.97 -87.20 -23.68
CA SER A 341 -15.47 -88.51 -24.04
C SER A 341 -14.33 -89.44 -24.45
N GLY A 342 -14.25 -90.61 -23.81
CA GLY A 342 -13.19 -91.59 -24.05
C GLY A 342 -12.02 -91.57 -23.06
N TYR A 343 -11.93 -90.57 -22.17
CA TYR A 343 -10.94 -90.56 -21.09
C TYR A 343 -11.16 -91.75 -20.15
N VAL A 344 -10.12 -92.54 -19.89
CA VAL A 344 -10.22 -93.76 -19.06
C VAL A 344 -10.26 -93.37 -17.58
N CYS A 345 -11.42 -93.52 -16.95
CA CYS A 345 -11.62 -93.21 -15.53
C CYS A 345 -11.45 -94.43 -14.61
N ARG A 346 -11.62 -95.64 -15.14
CA ARG A 346 -11.18 -96.89 -14.49
C ARG A 346 -10.52 -97.76 -15.56
N ALA A 347 -9.29 -98.20 -15.29
CA ALA A 347 -8.59 -99.13 -16.15
C ALA A 347 -9.19 -100.54 -16.03
N ALA A 348 -9.22 -101.27 -17.15
CA ALA A 348 -9.58 -102.69 -17.16
C ALA A 348 -8.63 -103.50 -16.28
N ARG A 349 -9.20 -104.43 -15.51
CA ARG A 349 -8.51 -105.44 -14.71
C ARG A 349 -8.58 -106.77 -15.45
N GLY A 350 -7.48 -107.22 -16.05
CA GLY A 350 -7.48 -108.49 -16.80
C GLY A 350 -8.05 -108.39 -18.22
N ASN A 351 -8.30 -109.54 -18.83
CA ASN A 351 -8.52 -109.66 -20.28
C ASN A 351 -9.99 -109.57 -20.72
N CYS A 352 -10.95 -109.72 -19.80
CA CYS A 352 -12.38 -109.59 -20.11
C CYS A 352 -13.07 -108.43 -19.41
N ASP A 353 -12.36 -107.70 -18.56
CA ASP A 353 -12.81 -106.43 -18.04
C ASP A 353 -12.73 -105.33 -19.12
N VAL A 354 -13.72 -104.43 -19.13
CA VAL A 354 -13.78 -103.29 -20.03
C VAL A 354 -13.36 -102.05 -19.28
N ALA A 355 -12.40 -101.29 -19.80
CA ALA A 355 -12.05 -100.00 -19.20
C ALA A 355 -13.21 -99.01 -19.37
N GLU A 356 -13.67 -98.42 -18.29
CA GLU A 356 -14.72 -97.41 -18.31
C GLU A 356 -14.12 -96.07 -18.69
N LYS A 357 -14.88 -95.40 -19.54
CA LYS A 357 -14.50 -94.14 -20.13
C LYS A 357 -15.54 -93.10 -19.79
N CYS A 358 -15.08 -91.90 -19.48
CA CYS A 358 -15.94 -90.74 -19.30
C CYS A 358 -16.77 -90.52 -20.56
N THR A 359 -18.01 -90.10 -20.36
CA THR A 359 -18.93 -89.78 -21.47
C THR A 359 -18.68 -88.39 -22.05
N GLY A 360 -17.94 -87.54 -21.32
CA GLY A 360 -17.83 -86.11 -21.57
C GLY A 360 -19.01 -85.29 -21.00
N THR A 361 -19.96 -85.95 -20.33
CA THR A 361 -21.18 -85.32 -19.79
C THR A 361 -21.49 -85.69 -18.33
N SER A 362 -20.78 -86.67 -17.76
CA SER A 362 -20.92 -87.15 -16.40
C SER A 362 -19.64 -86.90 -15.60
N THR A 363 -19.78 -86.50 -14.34
CA THR A 363 -18.66 -86.33 -13.38
C THR A 363 -18.17 -87.67 -12.84
N THR A 364 -19.02 -88.69 -12.83
CA THR A 364 -18.68 -90.04 -12.37
C THR A 364 -18.35 -90.95 -13.56
N CYS A 365 -17.47 -91.92 -13.30
CA CYS A 365 -17.20 -93.02 -14.21
C CYS A 365 -18.45 -93.89 -14.39
N PRO A 366 -18.72 -94.44 -15.59
CA PRO A 366 -19.75 -95.48 -15.76
C PRO A 366 -19.56 -96.66 -14.81
N ASN A 367 -20.62 -97.44 -14.61
CA ASN A 367 -20.56 -98.66 -13.80
C ASN A 367 -19.63 -99.70 -14.46
N ASP A 368 -18.98 -100.51 -13.62
CA ASP A 368 -18.07 -101.58 -14.02
C ASP A 368 -18.75 -102.56 -15.00
N ALA A 369 -18.12 -102.80 -16.15
CA ALA A 369 -18.66 -103.65 -17.21
C ALA A 369 -17.70 -104.77 -17.60
N MET A 370 -18.18 -106.01 -17.47
CA MET A 370 -17.48 -107.21 -17.92
C MET A 370 -17.97 -107.63 -19.31
N ASP A 371 -17.05 -107.96 -20.21
CA ASP A 371 -17.34 -108.40 -21.57
C ASP A 371 -16.97 -109.89 -21.74
N ASN A 372 -17.97 -110.75 -21.53
CA ASN A 372 -17.81 -112.19 -21.63
C ASN A 372 -17.38 -112.66 -23.03
N SER A 373 -17.66 -111.87 -24.08
CA SER A 373 -17.30 -112.25 -25.45
C SER A 373 -15.78 -112.29 -25.66
N ARG A 374 -15.01 -111.54 -24.85
CA ARG A 374 -13.54 -111.55 -24.85
C ARG A 374 -12.93 -112.85 -24.33
N CYS A 375 -13.72 -113.67 -23.64
CA CYS A 375 -13.26 -114.95 -23.12
C CYS A 375 -13.48 -116.13 -24.06
N ASN A 376 -14.16 -115.95 -25.19
CA ASN A 376 -14.41 -117.06 -26.10
C ASN A 376 -13.09 -117.58 -26.70
N ASP A 377 -12.68 -118.81 -26.33
CA ASP A 377 -11.46 -119.46 -26.84
C ASP A 377 -11.71 -120.28 -28.12
N GLY A 378 -12.94 -120.28 -28.63
CA GLY A 378 -13.37 -121.01 -29.81
C GLY A 378 -13.53 -122.52 -29.59
N LYS A 379 -13.40 -123.04 -28.36
CA LYS A 379 -13.61 -124.45 -28.05
C LYS A 379 -15.06 -124.71 -27.66
N ALA A 380 -15.71 -125.64 -28.38
CA ALA A 380 -17.11 -125.97 -28.14
C ALA A 380 -17.39 -126.68 -26.79
N CYS A 381 -16.36 -127.22 -26.11
CA CYS A 381 -16.52 -127.95 -24.84
C CYS A 381 -16.04 -127.20 -23.60
N THR A 382 -15.84 -125.89 -23.68
CA THR A 382 -15.60 -125.03 -22.53
C THR A 382 -16.77 -124.07 -22.35
N THR A 383 -17.12 -123.79 -21.10
CA THR A 383 -17.92 -122.62 -20.75
C THR A 383 -16.96 -121.51 -20.37
N ASP A 384 -16.91 -120.49 -21.22
CA ASP A 384 -16.01 -119.36 -21.07
C ASP A 384 -16.73 -118.24 -20.34
N THR A 385 -16.25 -117.90 -19.14
CA THR A 385 -16.84 -116.88 -18.28
C THR A 385 -15.84 -115.83 -17.87
N CYS A 386 -16.27 -114.57 -17.87
CA CYS A 386 -15.51 -113.50 -17.26
C CYS A 386 -15.75 -113.50 -15.74
N GLY A 387 -14.66 -113.65 -14.97
CA GLY A 387 -14.72 -113.52 -13.52
C GLY A 387 -14.94 -112.08 -13.07
N SER A 388 -15.37 -111.89 -11.82
CA SER A 388 -15.48 -110.55 -11.20
C SER A 388 -14.12 -109.89 -10.93
N ASP A 389 -13.04 -110.65 -11.05
CA ASP A 389 -11.64 -110.18 -11.10
C ASP A 389 -11.23 -109.72 -12.50
N GLY A 390 -12.12 -109.85 -13.49
CA GLY A 390 -11.90 -109.45 -14.88
C GLY A 390 -10.97 -110.38 -15.67
N MET A 391 -10.73 -111.58 -15.13
CA MET A 391 -9.97 -112.64 -15.80
C MET A 391 -10.91 -113.67 -16.43
N CYS A 392 -10.57 -114.12 -17.63
CA CYS A 392 -11.26 -115.23 -18.28
C CYS A 392 -11.03 -116.55 -17.57
N ARG A 393 -12.12 -117.30 -17.40
CA ARG A 393 -12.14 -118.64 -16.83
C ARG A 393 -12.76 -119.59 -17.84
N TYR A 394 -12.05 -120.66 -18.13
CA TYR A 394 -12.42 -121.67 -19.11
C TYR A 394 -12.79 -122.95 -18.36
N ILE A 395 -14.10 -123.20 -18.19
CA ILE A 395 -14.60 -124.32 -17.38
C ILE A 395 -14.98 -125.47 -18.33
N PRO A 396 -14.32 -126.65 -18.27
CA PRO A 396 -14.69 -127.78 -19.12
C PRO A 396 -16.12 -128.27 -18.83
N ILE A 397 -16.94 -128.47 -19.87
CA ILE A 397 -18.31 -129.00 -19.76
C ILE A 397 -18.48 -130.42 -20.31
N GLY A 398 -17.39 -131.05 -20.77
CA GLY A 398 -17.41 -132.44 -21.25
C GLY A 398 -16.13 -132.84 -21.99
N VAL A 399 -16.13 -134.04 -22.56
CA VAL A 399 -15.03 -134.56 -23.39
C VAL A 399 -15.28 -134.13 -24.85
N CYS A 400 -14.41 -133.26 -25.37
CA CYS A 400 -14.39 -132.88 -26.78
C CYS A 400 -13.52 -133.88 -27.57
N HIS A 401 -14.05 -134.45 -28.66
CA HIS A 401 -13.33 -135.33 -29.57
C HIS A 401 -12.84 -134.60 -30.81
#